data_AF-A0A7V2QBG6-F1
#
_entry.id   AF-A0A7V2QBG6-F1
#
_cell.length_a   1.000
_cell.length_b   1.000
_cell.length_c   1.000
_cell.angle_alpha   90.00
_cell.angle_beta   90.00
_cell.angle_gamma   90.00
#
_symmetry.space_group_name_H-M   'P 1'
#
loop_
_entity.id
_entity.type
_entity.pdbx_description
1 polymer ?
#
loop_
_entity_poly.entity_id
_entity_poly.type
_entity_poly.pdbx_seq_one_letter_code
_entity_poly.pdbx_strand_id
1 'polypeptide(L)'
;MRAQKAEALLAGKPFSAELALEAGKVAAEEITPIDDARSTAWYRREVVKAITHDALQTAWQRAGEQGSRKQEAGSEKRDSPNPQSRIPNSEIELTVNGEQHRLRVRPNELLLNVLRERLELTGAKYGCGIGECGACTVLLNGQPVLACLVLAIAVDGSEVLTVEGLQGPNGELDPLQESFIEQNAFQCGYCTPGMLMMTKNLLQENPSPTEDEIREHLKGNRCRCTGYTAITRAVTSCTATGRS
;
A
#
# COMPACT_ATOMS: atom_id res chain seq x y z
N MET A 1 -27.01 -1.92 -8.36
CA MET A 1 -27.82 -1.30 -9.42
C MET A 1 -27.30 -1.80 -10.76
N ARG A 2 -28.18 -2.20 -11.68
CA ARG A 2 -27.84 -2.77 -12.99
C ARG A 2 -28.26 -1.78 -14.08
N ALA A 3 -27.39 -1.47 -15.04
CA ALA A 3 -27.68 -0.57 -16.15
C ALA A 3 -28.38 -1.35 -17.28
N GLN A 4 -29.69 -1.56 -17.12
CA GLN A 4 -30.47 -2.47 -17.97
C GLN A 4 -30.58 -1.99 -19.43
N LYS A 5 -30.70 -0.69 -19.69
CA LYS A 5 -30.70 -0.17 -21.08
C LYS A 5 -29.32 -0.29 -21.71
N ALA A 6 -28.24 -0.11 -20.94
CA ALA A 6 -26.89 -0.33 -21.46
C ALA A 6 -26.66 -1.81 -21.80
N GLU A 7 -27.12 -2.74 -20.96
CA GLU A 7 -27.10 -4.18 -21.25
C GLU A 7 -27.92 -4.52 -22.51
N ALA A 8 -29.14 -3.97 -22.64
CA ALA A 8 -30.00 -4.17 -23.80
C ALA A 8 -29.40 -3.58 -25.09
N LEU A 9 -28.66 -2.47 -25.00
CA LEU A 9 -27.99 -1.85 -26.15
C LEU A 9 -26.89 -2.75 -26.72
N LEU A 10 -26.17 -3.46 -25.85
CA LEU A 10 -25.06 -4.34 -26.19
C LEU A 10 -25.52 -5.71 -26.70
N ALA A 11 -26.65 -6.20 -26.22
CA ALA A 11 -27.14 -7.55 -26.49
C ALA A 11 -27.27 -7.84 -28.00
N GLY A 12 -26.59 -8.89 -28.47
CA GLY A 12 -26.70 -9.38 -29.85
C GLY A 12 -26.02 -8.51 -30.92
N LYS A 13 -25.31 -7.44 -30.54
CA LYS A 13 -24.59 -6.58 -31.50
C LYS A 13 -23.10 -6.92 -31.56
N PRO A 14 -22.45 -6.79 -32.73
CA PRO A 14 -21.00 -6.91 -32.82
C PRO A 14 -20.34 -5.78 -32.02
N PHE A 15 -19.26 -6.13 -31.30
CA PHE A 15 -18.53 -5.15 -30.51
C PHE A 15 -17.82 -4.12 -31.41
N SER A 16 -17.86 -2.85 -31.01
CA SER A 16 -17.04 -1.78 -31.55
C SER A 16 -16.71 -0.75 -30.46
N ALA A 17 -15.68 0.06 -30.67
CA ALA A 17 -15.31 1.12 -29.72
C ALA A 17 -16.44 2.16 -29.60
N GLU A 18 -17.13 2.44 -30.70
CA GLU A 18 -18.28 3.35 -30.76
C GLU A 18 -19.46 2.79 -29.96
N LEU A 19 -19.75 1.49 -30.07
CA LEU A 19 -20.80 0.83 -29.30
C LEU A 19 -20.48 0.83 -27.80
N ALA A 20 -19.21 0.62 -27.42
CA ALA A 20 -18.77 0.70 -26.02
C ALA A 20 -18.93 2.12 -25.45
N LEU A 21 -18.62 3.15 -26.25
CA LEU A 21 -18.80 4.55 -25.87
C LEU A 21 -20.28 4.91 -25.72
N GLU A 22 -21.14 4.41 -26.61
CA GLU A 22 -22.58 4.62 -26.55
C GLU A 22 -23.20 3.93 -25.33
N ALA A 23 -22.79 2.69 -25.03
CA ALA A 23 -23.20 1.98 -23.82
C ALA A 23 -22.79 2.73 -22.54
N GLY A 24 -21.59 3.34 -22.52
CA GLY A 24 -21.16 4.19 -21.42
C GLY A 24 -22.03 5.43 -21.20
N LYS A 25 -22.49 6.08 -22.29
CA LYS A 25 -23.44 7.21 -22.20
C LYS A 25 -24.79 6.76 -21.63
N VAL A 26 -25.33 5.65 -22.13
CA VAL A 26 -26.61 5.09 -21.65
C VAL A 26 -26.52 4.69 -20.19
N ALA A 27 -25.41 4.06 -19.77
CA ALA A 27 -25.19 3.71 -18.38
C ALA A 27 -25.13 4.94 -17.47
N ALA A 28 -24.53 6.04 -17.92
CA ALA A 28 -24.48 7.30 -17.17
C ALA A 28 -25.86 7.95 -16.97
N GLU A 29 -26.81 7.73 -17.89
CA GLU A 29 -28.18 8.24 -17.79
C GLU A 29 -29.08 7.39 -16.88
N GLU A 30 -28.77 6.10 -16.69
CA GLU A 30 -29.56 5.17 -15.90
C GLU A 30 -29.24 5.17 -14.39
N ILE A 31 -28.08 5.72 -14.01
CA ILE A 31 -27.64 5.69 -12.61
C ILE A 31 -28.47 6.68 -11.78
N THR A 32 -29.10 6.17 -10.72
CA THR A 32 -29.87 6.98 -9.78
C THR A 32 -29.82 6.40 -8.35
N PRO A 33 -29.68 7.24 -7.30
CA PRO A 33 -29.33 8.66 -7.36
C PRO A 33 -27.89 8.87 -7.82
N ILE A 34 -27.65 9.87 -8.66
CA ILE A 34 -26.34 10.10 -9.32
C ILE A 34 -25.45 11.09 -8.56
N ASP A 35 -25.94 11.80 -7.56
CA ASP A 35 -25.19 12.78 -6.76
C ASP A 35 -25.31 12.55 -5.25
N ASP A 36 -24.32 13.05 -4.50
CA ASP A 36 -24.39 13.22 -3.04
C ASP A 36 -23.36 14.28 -2.60
N ALA A 37 -23.22 14.48 -1.28
CA ALA A 37 -22.29 15.47 -0.69
C ALA A 37 -20.82 15.32 -1.14
N ARG A 38 -20.43 14.19 -1.72
CA ARG A 38 -19.05 13.88 -2.13
C ARG A 38 -18.75 14.23 -3.59
N SER A 39 -19.77 14.42 -4.45
CA SER A 39 -19.54 14.76 -5.85
C SER A 39 -20.81 15.17 -6.62
N THR A 40 -20.64 16.02 -7.63
CA THR A 40 -21.73 16.50 -8.48
C THR A 40 -22.25 15.42 -9.44
N ALA A 41 -23.53 15.54 -9.81
CA ALA A 41 -24.17 14.67 -10.80
C ALA A 41 -23.43 14.69 -12.15
N TRP A 42 -22.91 15.86 -12.57
CA TRP A 42 -22.15 15.98 -13.80
C TRP A 42 -20.86 15.15 -13.76
N TYR A 43 -20.05 15.29 -12.70
CA TYR A 43 -18.78 14.59 -12.59
C TYR A 43 -18.97 13.07 -12.56
N ARG A 44 -19.97 12.60 -11.82
CA ARG A 44 -20.29 11.16 -11.74
C ARG A 44 -20.76 10.58 -13.06
N ARG A 45 -21.50 11.35 -13.87
CA ARG A 45 -21.89 10.91 -15.24
C ARG A 45 -20.68 10.74 -16.15
N GLU A 46 -19.75 11.69 -16.13
CA GLU A 46 -18.52 11.57 -16.93
C GLU A 46 -17.65 10.38 -16.49
N VAL A 47 -17.51 10.18 -15.18
CA VAL A 47 -16.77 9.02 -14.62
C VAL A 47 -17.41 7.70 -15.02
N VAL A 48 -18.74 7.57 -14.90
CA VAL A 48 -19.46 6.34 -15.27
C VAL A 48 -19.29 6.02 -16.75
N LYS A 49 -19.41 7.05 -17.60
CA LYS A 49 -19.23 6.91 -19.05
C LYS A 49 -17.82 6.38 -19.37
N ALA A 50 -16.78 6.95 -18.77
CA ALA A 50 -15.41 6.53 -18.97
C ALA A 50 -15.16 5.09 -18.46
N ILE A 51 -15.54 4.80 -17.21
CA ILE A 51 -15.31 3.47 -16.61
C ILE A 51 -16.07 2.37 -17.36
N THR A 52 -17.30 2.63 -17.79
CA THR A 52 -18.10 1.65 -18.54
C THR A 52 -17.48 1.38 -19.91
N HIS A 53 -17.04 2.43 -20.61
CA HIS A 53 -16.32 2.28 -21.88
C HIS A 53 -15.06 1.43 -21.72
N ASP A 54 -14.20 1.75 -20.76
CA ASP A 54 -12.93 1.05 -20.55
C ASP A 54 -13.14 -0.41 -20.12
N ALA A 55 -14.14 -0.65 -19.27
CA ALA A 55 -14.52 -1.99 -18.85
C ALA A 55 -14.98 -2.86 -20.03
N LEU A 56 -15.78 -2.30 -20.95
CA LEU A 56 -16.25 -2.99 -22.14
C LEU A 56 -15.10 -3.28 -23.13
N GLN A 57 -14.20 -2.33 -23.36
CA GLN A 57 -13.01 -2.54 -24.19
C GLN A 57 -12.10 -3.63 -23.61
N THR A 58 -11.85 -3.58 -22.30
CA THR A 58 -11.02 -4.56 -21.61
C THR A 58 -11.65 -5.96 -21.66
N ALA A 59 -12.96 -6.06 -21.44
CA ALA A 59 -13.68 -7.32 -21.52
C ALA A 59 -13.63 -7.92 -22.93
N TRP A 60 -13.77 -7.08 -23.97
CA TRP A 60 -13.67 -7.53 -25.35
C TRP A 60 -12.26 -8.01 -25.72
N GLN A 61 -11.21 -7.28 -25.34
CA GLN A 61 -9.83 -7.70 -25.56
C GLN A 61 -9.56 -9.08 -24.94
N ARG A 62 -10.00 -9.28 -23.69
CA ARG A 62 -9.88 -10.57 -22.99
C ARG A 62 -10.67 -11.68 -23.68
N ALA A 63 -11.85 -11.40 -24.19
CA ALA A 63 -12.64 -12.38 -24.95
C ALA A 63 -11.99 -12.74 -26.29
N GLY A 64 -11.38 -11.77 -26.97
CA GLY A 64 -10.59 -11.99 -28.20
C GLY A 64 -9.33 -12.83 -27.96
N GLU A 65 -8.64 -12.62 -26.84
CA GLU A 65 -7.50 -13.44 -26.41
C GLU A 65 -7.91 -14.89 -26.10
N GLN A 66 -9.12 -15.09 -25.55
CA GLN A 66 -9.67 -16.44 -25.31
C GLN A 66 -10.02 -17.19 -26.62
N GLY A 67 -10.33 -16.48 -27.70
CA GLY A 67 -10.55 -17.06 -29.04
C GLY A 67 -9.27 -17.51 -29.77
N SER A 68 -8.10 -17.01 -29.36
CA SER A 68 -6.80 -17.45 -29.90
C SER A 68 -6.31 -18.75 -29.26
N ARG A 69 -6.98 -19.24 -28.20
CA ARG A 69 -6.71 -20.53 -27.56
C ARG A 69 -7.36 -21.69 -28.33
N LYS A 70 -7.11 -21.79 -29.65
CA LYS A 70 -7.36 -23.04 -30.37
C LYS A 70 -6.40 -24.10 -29.82
N GLN A 71 -6.95 -25.24 -29.45
CA GLN A 71 -6.20 -26.45 -29.15
C GLN A 71 -5.35 -26.83 -30.37
N GLU A 72 -4.07 -26.50 -30.37
CA GLU A 72 -3.09 -27.21 -31.18
C GLU A 72 -2.81 -28.55 -30.49
N ALA A 73 -3.55 -29.57 -30.90
CA ALA A 73 -3.14 -30.94 -30.73
C ALA A 73 -1.92 -31.18 -31.64
N GLY A 74 -0.78 -31.49 -31.04
CA GLY A 74 0.40 -32.02 -31.74
C GLY A 74 1.39 -30.97 -32.23
N SER A 75 2.08 -30.32 -31.31
CA SER A 75 3.39 -29.70 -31.55
C SER A 75 4.20 -29.86 -30.28
N GLU A 76 5.37 -30.48 -30.39
CA GLU A 76 6.29 -30.70 -29.27
C GLU A 76 6.48 -29.40 -28.49
N LYS A 77 6.17 -29.45 -27.19
CA LYS A 77 6.37 -28.32 -26.28
C LYS A 77 7.83 -27.88 -26.35
N ARG A 78 8.11 -26.81 -27.09
CA ARG A 78 9.21 -25.93 -26.72
C ARG A 78 8.74 -25.19 -25.48
N ASP A 79 9.12 -25.72 -24.32
CA ASP A 79 9.17 -24.96 -23.08
C ASP A 79 10.02 -23.72 -23.35
N SER A 80 9.39 -22.64 -23.80
CA SER A 80 9.97 -21.30 -23.71
C SER A 80 9.84 -20.93 -22.24
N PRO A 81 10.93 -21.00 -21.45
CA PRO A 81 10.83 -20.73 -20.04
C PRO A 81 10.47 -19.26 -19.87
N ASN A 82 9.46 -19.01 -19.04
CA ASN A 82 9.23 -17.68 -18.51
C ASN A 82 10.58 -17.15 -18.00
N PRO A 83 11.10 -16.00 -18.49
CA PRO A 83 12.39 -15.48 -18.06
C PRO A 83 12.49 -15.33 -16.54
N GLN A 84 11.36 -15.13 -15.85
CA GLN A 84 11.26 -15.05 -14.40
C GLN A 84 11.37 -16.42 -13.69
N SER A 85 11.09 -17.54 -14.37
CA SER A 85 11.20 -18.89 -13.77
C SER A 85 12.63 -19.44 -13.74
N ARG A 86 13.60 -18.71 -14.32
CA ARG A 86 15.02 -19.09 -14.34
C ARG A 86 15.86 -18.42 -13.27
N ILE A 87 15.32 -17.44 -12.55
CA ILE A 87 16.04 -16.77 -11.48
C ILE A 87 15.80 -17.57 -10.19
N PRO A 88 16.81 -18.23 -9.62
CA PRO A 88 16.63 -19.01 -8.41
C PRO A 88 16.25 -18.10 -7.25
N ASN A 89 15.27 -18.54 -6.44
CA ASN A 89 15.02 -17.92 -5.15
C ASN A 89 16.28 -18.06 -4.27
N SER A 90 16.57 -17.02 -3.49
CA SER A 90 17.68 -17.02 -2.54
C SER A 90 17.16 -17.28 -1.13
N GLU A 91 17.85 -18.12 -0.38
CA GLU A 91 17.57 -18.31 1.04
C GLU A 91 18.26 -17.19 1.83
N ILE A 92 17.50 -16.55 2.71
CA ILE A 92 17.98 -15.52 3.63
C ILE A 92 17.52 -15.85 5.04
N GLU A 93 18.24 -15.30 6.01
CA GLU A 93 17.89 -15.29 7.41
C GLU A 93 17.83 -13.85 7.91
N LEU A 94 16.80 -13.46 8.63
CA LEU A 94 16.70 -12.14 9.24
C LEU A 94 15.98 -12.22 10.58
N THR A 95 16.26 -11.28 11.48
CA THR A 95 15.55 -11.15 12.74
C THR A 95 14.51 -10.05 12.59
N VAL A 96 13.22 -10.35 12.81
CA VAL A 96 12.15 -9.35 12.79
C VAL A 96 11.50 -9.29 14.16
N ASN A 97 11.51 -8.11 14.79
CA ASN A 97 10.97 -7.89 16.13
C ASN A 97 11.52 -8.88 17.19
N GLY A 98 12.79 -9.25 17.08
CA GLY A 98 13.46 -10.22 17.95
C GLY A 98 13.25 -11.70 17.60
N GLU A 99 12.43 -12.02 16.60
CA GLU A 99 12.20 -13.39 16.12
C GLU A 99 13.01 -13.68 14.85
N GLN A 100 13.73 -14.81 14.82
CA GLN A 100 14.51 -15.21 13.65
C GLN A 100 13.64 -15.90 12.60
N HIS A 101 13.71 -15.44 11.36
CA HIS A 101 12.99 -15.99 10.22
C HIS A 101 13.96 -16.44 9.13
N ARG A 102 13.74 -17.64 8.59
CA ARG A 102 14.44 -18.15 7.41
C ARG A 102 13.48 -18.26 6.23
N LEU A 103 13.79 -17.57 5.12
CA LEU A 103 12.87 -17.41 4.00
C LEU A 103 13.59 -17.62 2.67
N ARG A 104 12.87 -18.18 1.69
CA ARG A 104 13.30 -18.17 0.28
C ARG A 104 12.63 -17.03 -0.47
N VAL A 105 13.39 -16.01 -0.86
CA VAL A 105 12.88 -14.79 -1.49
C VAL A 105 13.25 -14.72 -2.98
N ARG A 106 12.42 -14.04 -3.78
CA ARG A 106 12.79 -13.70 -5.16
C ARG A 106 13.76 -12.51 -5.16
N PRO A 107 14.70 -12.40 -6.13
CA PRO A 107 15.65 -11.28 -6.12
C PRO A 107 15.05 -9.88 -6.23
N ASN A 108 13.82 -9.77 -6.77
CA ASN A 108 13.08 -8.51 -6.86
C ASN A 108 12.00 -8.34 -5.78
N GLU A 109 11.96 -9.23 -4.79
CA GLU A 109 10.98 -9.15 -3.71
C GLU A 109 11.36 -8.04 -2.74
N LEU A 110 10.44 -7.10 -2.51
CA LEU A 110 10.65 -5.98 -1.60
C LEU A 110 10.49 -6.43 -0.15
N LEU A 111 11.27 -5.86 0.76
CA LEU A 111 11.17 -6.09 2.20
C LEU A 111 9.74 -5.84 2.70
N LEU A 112 9.09 -4.77 2.22
CA LEU A 112 7.70 -4.47 2.56
C LEU A 112 6.74 -5.62 2.24
N ASN A 113 6.92 -6.30 1.10
CA ASN A 113 6.07 -7.41 0.71
C ASN A 113 6.35 -8.65 1.56
N VAL A 114 7.62 -8.90 1.91
CA VAL A 114 7.97 -9.99 2.83
C VAL A 114 7.32 -9.79 4.19
N LEU A 115 7.49 -8.62 4.79
CA LEU A 115 6.91 -8.31 6.11
C LEU A 115 5.39 -8.48 6.11
N ARG A 116 4.70 -7.90 5.13
CA ARG A 116 3.23 -7.85 5.12
C ARG A 116 2.57 -9.15 4.67
N GLU A 117 3.07 -9.75 3.59
CA GLU A 117 2.37 -10.82 2.89
C GLU A 117 2.90 -12.21 3.24
N ARG A 118 4.10 -12.29 3.86
CA ARG A 118 4.70 -13.58 4.25
C ARG A 118 4.82 -13.75 5.74
N LEU A 119 5.19 -12.69 6.46
CA LEU A 119 5.27 -12.68 7.91
C LEU A 119 3.98 -12.14 8.57
N GLU A 120 3.01 -11.70 7.77
CA GLU A 120 1.72 -11.16 8.23
C GLU A 120 1.85 -9.94 9.18
N LEU A 121 3.01 -9.28 9.20
CA LEU A 121 3.29 -8.03 9.90
C LEU A 121 2.82 -6.85 9.04
N THR A 122 1.50 -6.64 9.07
CA THR A 122 0.80 -5.71 8.18
C THR A 122 0.87 -4.24 8.62
N GLY A 123 1.57 -3.93 9.70
CA GLY A 123 1.74 -2.60 10.29
C GLY A 123 2.40 -1.63 9.32
N ALA A 124 3.56 -1.97 8.75
CA ALA A 124 4.15 -1.20 7.66
C ALA A 124 3.20 -1.14 6.45
N LYS A 125 2.96 0.05 5.89
CA LYS A 125 1.93 0.25 4.87
C LYS A 125 2.50 0.52 3.48
N TYR A 126 1.84 -0.03 2.46
CA TYR A 126 2.07 0.32 1.06
C TYR A 126 1.33 1.62 0.71
N GLY A 127 1.96 2.77 0.95
CA GLY A 127 1.35 4.07 0.62
C GLY A 127 1.52 4.48 -0.84
N CYS A 128 2.76 4.56 -1.32
CA CYS A 128 3.09 5.04 -2.67
C CYS A 128 3.91 4.06 -3.52
N GLY A 129 4.70 3.18 -2.90
CA GLY A 129 5.61 2.26 -3.61
C GLY A 129 6.82 2.91 -4.29
N ILE A 130 6.96 4.24 -4.21
CA ILE A 130 7.98 5.01 -4.93
C ILE A 130 8.87 5.87 -4.01
N GLY A 131 8.79 5.66 -2.70
CA GLY A 131 9.67 6.31 -1.73
C GLY A 131 9.25 7.70 -1.22
N GLU A 132 8.03 8.15 -1.48
CA GLU A 132 7.63 9.55 -1.16
C GLU A 132 6.86 9.73 0.16
N CYS A 133 6.21 8.69 0.68
CA CYS A 133 5.19 8.85 1.73
C CYS A 133 5.62 8.45 3.14
N GLY A 134 6.70 7.66 3.31
CA GLY A 134 7.16 7.17 4.62
C GLY A 134 6.24 6.16 5.33
N ALA A 135 5.07 5.80 4.80
CA ALA A 135 4.15 4.88 5.49
C ALA A 135 4.69 3.44 5.64
N CYS A 136 5.72 3.09 4.87
CA CYS A 136 6.42 1.80 4.90
C CYS A 136 7.67 1.80 5.79
N THR A 137 7.89 2.84 6.60
CA THR A 137 9.13 2.94 7.38
C THR A 137 9.22 1.84 8.44
N VAL A 138 10.38 1.22 8.50
CA VAL A 138 10.83 0.25 9.52
C VAL A 138 12.25 0.62 9.94
N LEU A 139 12.74 0.12 11.08
CA LEU A 139 14.15 0.27 11.42
C LEU A 139 14.91 -0.98 10.96
N LEU A 140 15.88 -0.81 10.07
CA LEU A 140 16.81 -1.85 9.64
C LEU A 140 18.14 -1.60 10.33
N ASN A 141 18.56 -2.52 11.20
CA ASN A 141 19.75 -2.38 12.06
C ASN A 141 19.75 -1.04 12.82
N GLY A 142 18.60 -0.67 13.38
CA GLY A 142 18.40 0.58 14.13
C GLY A 142 18.24 1.84 13.28
N GLN A 143 18.35 1.76 11.95
CA GLN A 143 18.24 2.93 11.05
C GLN A 143 16.94 2.92 10.26
N PRO A 144 16.24 4.06 10.13
CA PRO A 144 14.98 4.10 9.40
C PRO A 144 15.20 3.90 7.89
N VAL A 145 14.45 2.97 7.31
CA VAL A 145 14.46 2.71 5.87
C VAL A 145 13.05 2.62 5.31
N LEU A 146 12.89 2.98 4.03
CA LEU A 146 11.65 2.78 3.30
C LEU A 146 11.59 1.33 2.80
N ALA A 147 10.86 0.46 3.49
CA ALA A 147 10.81 -0.96 3.15
C ALA A 147 10.32 -1.24 1.71
N CYS A 148 9.63 -0.30 1.07
CA CYS A 148 9.22 -0.41 -0.33
C CYS A 148 10.37 -0.22 -1.35
N LEU A 149 11.52 0.27 -0.92
CA LEU A 149 12.71 0.47 -1.76
C LEU A 149 13.87 -0.47 -1.39
N VAL A 150 13.66 -1.37 -0.44
CA VAL A 150 14.67 -2.34 0.01
C VAL A 150 14.30 -3.71 -0.56
N LEU A 151 15.27 -4.39 -1.20
CA LEU A 151 15.11 -5.78 -1.61
C LEU A 151 15.30 -6.70 -0.41
N ALA A 152 14.43 -7.70 -0.25
CA ALA A 152 14.51 -8.66 0.84
C ALA A 152 15.83 -9.44 0.83
N ILE A 153 16.37 -9.75 -0.36
CA ILE A 153 17.67 -10.42 -0.48
C ILE A 153 18.82 -9.62 0.14
N ALA A 154 18.70 -8.29 0.21
CA ALA A 154 19.75 -7.41 0.72
C ALA A 154 19.74 -7.28 2.26
N VAL A 155 18.75 -7.87 2.94
CA VAL A 155 18.63 -7.81 4.41
C VAL A 155 18.98 -9.13 5.10
N ASP A 156 19.66 -10.03 4.37
CA ASP A 156 20.21 -11.25 4.96
C ASP A 156 21.15 -10.91 6.13
N GLY A 157 20.99 -11.62 7.24
CA GLY A 157 21.66 -11.40 8.52
C GLY A 157 21.28 -10.11 9.27
N SER A 158 20.29 -9.35 8.79
CA SER A 158 19.91 -8.06 9.41
C SER A 158 18.79 -8.18 10.44
N GLU A 159 18.69 -7.16 11.29
CA GLU A 159 17.59 -6.98 12.24
C GLU A 159 16.60 -5.93 11.72
N VAL A 160 15.31 -6.25 11.76
CA VAL A 160 14.22 -5.37 11.36
C VAL A 160 13.28 -5.17 12.55
N LEU A 161 13.08 -3.92 12.96
CA LEU A 161 12.02 -3.55 13.90
C LEU A 161 10.87 -2.88 13.13
N THR A 162 9.66 -3.43 13.30
CA THR A 162 8.41 -2.87 12.77
C THR A 162 7.58 -2.26 13.91
N VAL A 163 6.44 -1.66 13.57
CA VAL A 163 5.55 -1.05 14.59
C VAL A 163 5.00 -2.08 15.58
N GLU A 164 4.82 -3.33 15.14
CA GLU A 164 4.39 -4.45 15.96
C GLU A 164 5.41 -4.79 17.06
N GLY A 165 6.70 -4.57 16.79
CA GLY A 165 7.78 -4.79 17.76
C GLY A 165 7.94 -3.67 18.80
N LEU A 166 7.12 -2.61 18.76
CA LEU A 166 7.15 -1.56 19.78
C LEU A 166 6.52 -2.00 21.10
N GLN A 167 5.59 -2.95 21.05
CA GLN A 167 4.87 -3.41 22.22
C GLN A 167 5.82 -4.05 23.24
N GLY A 168 5.63 -3.75 24.53
CA GLY A 168 6.38 -4.36 25.62
C GLY A 168 6.04 -5.85 25.81
N PRO A 169 6.84 -6.62 26.56
CA PRO A 169 6.68 -8.07 26.73
C PRO A 169 5.31 -8.53 27.25
N ASN A 170 4.60 -7.68 27.98
CA ASN A 170 3.29 -7.96 28.57
C ASN A 170 2.12 -7.37 27.77
N GLY A 171 2.38 -6.90 26.56
CA GLY A 171 1.38 -6.25 25.74
C GLY A 171 1.21 -4.75 26.02
N GLU A 172 2.06 -4.18 26.88
CA GLU A 172 2.07 -2.75 27.20
C GLU A 172 2.39 -1.92 25.96
N LEU A 173 1.72 -0.78 25.82
CA LEU A 173 1.99 0.14 24.73
C LEU A 173 3.37 0.79 24.92
N ASP A 174 4.08 0.98 23.83
CA ASP A 174 5.25 1.87 23.84
C ASP A 174 4.77 3.27 24.28
N PRO A 175 5.52 3.99 25.13
CA PRO A 175 5.07 5.30 25.57
C PRO A 175 4.81 6.31 24.45
N LEU A 176 5.46 6.12 23.30
CA LEU A 176 5.16 6.88 22.11
C LEU A 176 3.77 6.55 21.55
N GLN A 177 3.37 5.28 21.55
CA GLN A 177 2.01 4.87 21.17
C GLN A 177 0.98 5.47 22.12
N GLU A 178 1.23 5.45 23.43
CA GLU A 178 0.37 6.10 24.42
C GLU A 178 0.23 7.60 24.14
N SER A 179 1.34 8.29 23.92
CA SER A 179 1.31 9.73 23.66
C SER A 179 0.59 10.07 22.35
N PHE A 180 0.72 9.25 21.32
CA PHE A 180 -0.05 9.42 20.08
C PHE A 180 -1.56 9.26 20.30
N ILE A 181 -1.98 8.37 21.20
CA ILE A 181 -3.39 8.20 21.60
C ILE A 181 -3.86 9.42 22.40
N GLU A 182 -3.14 9.78 23.46
CA GLU A 182 -3.48 10.91 24.34
C GLU A 182 -3.63 12.23 23.57
N GLN A 183 -2.76 12.47 22.58
CA GLN A 183 -2.76 13.70 21.79
C GLN A 183 -3.62 13.64 20.52
N ASN A 184 -4.34 12.53 20.28
CA ASN A 184 -5.10 12.29 19.04
C ASN A 184 -4.24 12.51 17.77
N ALA A 185 -3.02 11.98 17.77
CA ALA A 185 -2.03 12.15 16.72
C ALA A 185 -2.27 11.30 15.46
N PHE A 186 -3.47 10.73 15.31
CA PHE A 186 -3.89 9.97 14.15
C PHE A 186 -5.39 10.11 13.90
N GLN A 187 -5.82 9.79 12.68
CA GLN A 187 -7.23 9.65 12.33
C GLN A 187 -7.43 8.33 11.59
N CYS A 188 -7.10 8.27 10.29
CA CYS A 188 -7.22 7.03 9.51
C CYS A 188 -6.22 5.94 9.93
N GLY A 189 -5.19 6.30 10.71
CA GLY A 189 -4.16 5.38 11.19
C GLY A 189 -3.14 4.93 10.15
N TYR A 190 -3.30 5.29 8.87
CA TYR A 190 -2.52 4.69 7.78
C TYR A 190 -1.02 5.06 7.83
N CYS A 191 -0.69 6.32 8.11
CA CYS A 191 0.71 6.75 8.23
C CYS A 191 1.29 6.51 9.63
N THR A 192 0.46 6.18 10.62
CA THR A 192 0.86 6.10 12.03
C THR A 192 2.00 5.12 12.27
N PRO A 193 2.03 3.92 11.67
CA PRO A 193 3.17 3.00 11.79
C PRO A 193 4.51 3.63 11.41
N GLY A 194 4.61 4.22 10.21
CA GLY A 194 5.83 4.89 9.76
C GLY A 194 6.22 6.09 10.61
N MET A 195 5.22 6.87 11.08
CA MET A 195 5.44 8.00 11.99
C MET A 195 6.04 7.55 13.33
N LEU A 196 5.53 6.46 13.92
CA LEU A 196 6.04 5.91 15.16
C LEU A 196 7.48 5.43 15.01
N MET A 197 7.79 4.69 13.93
CA MET A 197 9.16 4.20 13.69
C MET A 197 10.16 5.35 13.53
N MET A 198 9.79 6.38 12.77
CA MET A 198 10.64 7.56 12.57
C MET A 198 10.82 8.38 13.83
N THR A 199 9.77 8.52 14.63
CA THR A 199 9.85 9.23 15.91
C THR A 199 10.68 8.45 16.91
N LYS A 200 10.60 7.12 16.94
CA LYS A 200 11.47 6.29 17.79
C LYS A 200 12.94 6.52 17.46
N ASN A 201 13.30 6.52 16.18
CA ASN A 201 14.66 6.86 15.76
C ASN A 201 15.06 8.30 16.15
N LEU A 202 14.17 9.29 15.97
CA LEU A 202 14.42 10.66 16.43
C LEU A 202 14.75 10.71 17.92
N LEU A 203 13.95 10.05 18.76
CA LEU A 203 14.11 10.11 20.22
C LEU A 203 15.33 9.32 20.71
N GLN A 204 15.78 8.31 19.95
CA GLN A 204 17.06 7.64 20.20
C GLN A 204 18.25 8.55 19.93
N GLU A 205 18.18 9.39 18.90
CA GLU A 205 19.26 10.32 18.52
C GLU A 205 19.24 11.61 19.34
N ASN A 206 18.04 12.14 19.61
CA ASN A 206 17.79 13.36 20.36
C ASN A 206 16.59 13.15 21.29
N PRO A 207 16.82 12.84 22.59
CA PRO A 207 15.75 12.60 23.56
C PRO A 207 14.88 13.82 23.90
N SER A 208 15.29 15.03 23.52
CA SER A 208 14.55 16.26 23.80
C SER A 208 14.56 17.21 22.59
N PRO A 209 13.99 16.79 21.44
CA PRO A 209 14.01 17.59 20.23
C PRO A 209 13.04 18.77 20.34
N THR A 210 13.43 19.88 19.74
CA THR A 210 12.57 21.04 19.53
C THR A 210 11.46 20.71 18.50
N GLU A 211 10.40 21.51 18.48
CA GLU A 211 9.32 21.35 17.50
C GLU A 211 9.83 21.43 16.05
N ASP A 212 10.79 22.31 15.75
CA ASP A 212 11.36 22.44 14.42
C ASP A 212 12.19 21.19 14.03
N GLU A 213 12.96 20.63 14.96
CA GLU A 213 13.68 19.37 14.74
C GLU A 213 12.72 18.19 14.51
N ILE A 214 11.61 18.13 15.25
CA ILE A 214 10.57 17.11 15.04
C ILE A 214 9.99 17.22 13.62
N ARG A 215 9.63 18.44 13.20
CA ARG A 215 9.06 18.68 11.87
C ARG A 215 10.05 18.34 10.76
N GLU A 216 11.31 18.70 10.94
CA GLU A 216 12.37 18.42 9.97
C GLU A 216 12.63 16.91 9.86
N HIS A 217 12.70 16.19 10.98
CA HIS A 217 12.92 14.73 10.98
C HIS A 217 11.76 13.96 10.35
N LEU A 218 10.53 14.43 10.59
CA LEU A 218 9.32 13.76 10.10
C LEU A 218 8.91 14.18 8.68
N LYS A 219 9.62 15.11 8.03
CA LYS A 219 9.26 15.63 6.68
C LYS A 219 9.09 14.54 5.60
N GLY A 220 9.79 13.41 5.76
CA GLY A 220 9.69 12.25 4.87
C GLY A 220 8.44 11.37 5.07
N ASN A 221 7.64 11.64 6.10
CA ASN A 221 6.44 10.88 6.44
C ASN A 221 5.21 11.73 6.19
N ARG A 222 4.39 11.35 5.20
CA ARG A 222 3.23 12.15 4.80
C ARG A 222 2.01 11.74 5.60
N CYS A 223 1.40 12.70 6.28
CA CYS A 223 0.08 12.55 6.88
C CYS A 223 -0.94 13.41 6.13
N ARG A 224 -2.03 12.78 5.65
CA ARG A 224 -3.11 13.51 4.97
C ARG A 224 -4.18 14.03 5.93
N CYS A 225 -4.26 13.48 7.13
CA CYS A 225 -5.40 13.66 8.03
C CYS A 225 -5.17 14.70 9.12
N THR A 226 -3.99 14.72 9.75
CA THR A 226 -3.79 15.46 11.01
C THR A 226 -3.23 16.87 10.85
N GLY A 227 -2.68 17.19 9.68
CA GLY A 227 -1.93 18.44 9.49
C GLY A 227 -0.67 18.55 10.37
N TYR A 228 -0.15 17.43 10.88
CA TYR A 228 1.07 17.28 11.69
C TYR A 228 1.05 17.86 13.10
N THR A 229 0.25 18.89 13.40
CA THR A 229 0.25 19.55 14.72
C THR A 229 0.03 18.58 15.89
N ALA A 230 -0.92 17.64 15.76
CA ALA A 230 -1.17 16.65 16.80
C ALA A 230 -0.02 15.63 16.95
N ILE A 231 0.66 15.31 15.85
CA ILE A 231 1.84 14.42 15.84
C ILE A 231 2.99 15.08 16.58
N THR A 232 3.32 16.32 16.23
CA THR A 232 4.37 17.09 16.90
C THR A 232 4.11 17.21 18.41
N ARG A 233 2.86 17.52 18.80
CA ARG A 233 2.46 17.54 20.22
C ARG A 233 2.66 16.20 20.93
N ALA A 234 2.38 15.08 20.26
CA ALA A 234 2.62 13.75 20.82
C ALA A 234 4.10 13.51 21.08
N VAL A 235 4.97 13.85 20.12
CA VAL A 235 6.42 13.71 20.31
C VAL A 235 6.91 14.56 21.50
N THR A 236 6.52 15.83 21.56
CA THR A 236 6.89 16.73 22.67
C THR A 236 6.33 16.27 24.03
N SER A 237 5.11 15.74 24.06
CA SER A 237 4.49 15.25 25.30
C SER A 237 5.17 13.96 25.81
N CYS A 238 5.61 13.09 24.90
CA CYS A 238 6.33 11.87 25.26
C CYS A 238 7.64 12.20 26.00
N THR A 239 8.42 13.15 25.49
CA THR A 239 9.70 13.55 26.10
C THR A 239 9.52 14.32 27.40
N ALA A 240 8.55 15.23 27.49
CA ALA A 240 8.28 16.01 28.71
C ALA A 240 7.90 15.15 29.93
N THR A 241 7.38 13.94 29.69
CA THR A 241 7.00 13.00 30.75
C THR A 241 8.10 11.98 31.07
N GLY A 242 9.26 12.07 30.42
CA GLY A 242 10.40 11.17 30.64
C GLY A 242 10.13 9.73 30.24
N ARG A 243 9.17 9.50 29.33
CA ARG A 243 8.79 8.16 28.88
C ARG A 243 9.45 7.75 27.55
N SER A 244 10.37 8.57 27.02
CA SER A 244 11.07 8.36 25.75
C SER A 244 12.05 7.18 25.76
#